data_AF-A0AAN6M9G6-F1
#
_entry.id   AF-A0AAN6M9G6-F1
#
_cell.length_a   1.000
_cell.length_b   1.000
_cell.length_c   1.000
_cell.angle_alpha   90.00
_cell.angle_beta   90.00
_cell.angle_gamma   90.00
#
_symmetry.space_group_name_H-M   'P 1'
#
loop_
_entity.id
_entity.type
_entity.pdbx_description
1 polymer ?
#
loop_
_entity_poly.entity_id
_entity_poly.type
_entity_poly.pdbx_seq_one_letter_code
_entity_poly.pdbx_strand_id
1 'polypeptide(L)'
;MDRTRGDARECGVYRALGAFPRLQRLSLTLWYTMVISEEVLEDDGSFSYKTEEIPRVDLSRAFADAAFDTTLARSIFNLVSPGGSSSNSLQHLRLEPAHTAGRHHRSRYGGDYRFHTLLRWLGRPWICERPRRSDTGTGAGTPADVEIREQESRVTAEAGRAWQELAEVSKHWHGEEIFIEAFGDVWPQT
;
A
#
# COMPACT_ATOMS: atom_id res chain seq x y z
N MET A 1 10.58 0.03 -5.66
CA MET A 1 11.07 1.33 -5.18
C MET A 1 10.44 1.51 -3.83
N ASP A 2 11.22 1.89 -2.82
CA ASP A 2 10.68 2.17 -1.50
C ASP A 2 9.89 3.47 -1.54
N ARG A 3 8.76 3.46 -0.84
CA ARG A 3 7.88 4.60 -0.61
C ARG A 3 8.66 5.64 0.14
N THR A 4 8.64 6.86 -0.40
CA THR A 4 9.27 8.04 0.19
C THR A 4 8.22 9.06 0.61
N ARG A 5 6.98 8.59 0.80
CA ARG A 5 5.81 9.43 1.15
C ARG A 5 5.54 10.52 0.11
N GLY A 6 5.81 10.21 -1.17
CA GLY A 6 5.56 11.14 -2.26
C GLY A 6 6.63 12.22 -2.40
N ASP A 7 7.89 11.92 -2.09
CA ASP A 7 8.98 12.87 -2.33
C ASP A 7 9.11 13.23 -3.83
N ALA A 8 9.96 14.22 -4.11
CA ALA A 8 10.17 14.70 -5.48
C ALA A 8 10.68 13.60 -6.43
N ARG A 9 11.43 12.62 -5.91
CA ARG A 9 12.00 11.50 -6.68
C ARG A 9 10.92 10.47 -7.02
N GLU A 10 10.11 10.03 -6.05
CA GLU A 10 8.96 9.13 -6.24
C GLU A 10 7.97 9.73 -7.24
N CYS A 11 7.61 11.00 -7.04
CA CYS A 11 6.76 11.73 -7.99
C CYS A 11 7.40 11.84 -9.38
N GLY A 12 8.73 12.03 -9.45
CA GLY A 12 9.49 12.07 -10.70
C GLY A 12 9.41 10.74 -11.47
N VAL A 13 9.52 9.62 -10.77
CA VAL A 13 9.35 8.27 -11.37
C VAL A 13 7.95 8.11 -11.95
N TYR A 14 6.90 8.48 -11.21
CA TYR A 14 5.52 8.40 -11.72
C TYR A 14 5.31 9.25 -12.99
N ARG A 15 5.83 10.48 -13.00
CA ARG A 15 5.75 11.34 -14.20
C ARG A 15 6.52 10.76 -15.38
N ALA A 16 7.71 10.18 -15.14
CA ALA A 16 8.51 9.53 -16.18
C ALA A 16 7.79 8.32 -16.77
N LEU A 17 7.10 7.52 -15.95
CA LEU A 17 6.24 6.44 -16.43
C LEU A 17 5.08 6.98 -17.29
N GLY A 18 4.55 8.15 -16.94
CA GLY A 18 3.54 8.85 -17.74
C GLY A 18 4.00 9.36 -19.10
N ALA A 19 5.32 9.48 -19.30
CA ALA A 19 5.89 9.96 -20.56
C ALA A 19 5.87 8.90 -21.67
N PHE A 20 5.60 7.62 -21.35
CA PHE A 20 5.51 6.56 -22.35
C PHE A 20 4.18 6.68 -23.14
N PRO A 21 4.21 7.06 -24.43
CA PRO A 21 2.99 7.44 -25.15
C PRO A 21 2.03 6.27 -25.42
N ARG A 22 2.55 5.04 -25.37
CA ARG A 22 1.78 3.81 -25.62
C ARG A 22 1.49 3.02 -24.35
N LEU A 23 1.83 3.54 -23.16
CA LEU A 23 1.61 2.85 -21.91
C LEU A 23 0.11 2.84 -21.57
N GLN A 24 -0.54 1.70 -21.80
CA GLN A 24 -1.97 1.53 -21.52
C GLN A 24 -2.26 0.88 -20.17
N ARG A 25 -1.32 0.03 -19.70
CA ARG A 25 -1.46 -0.74 -18.47
C ARG A 25 -0.19 -0.64 -17.66
N LEU A 26 -0.33 -0.39 -16.38
CA LEU A 26 0.78 -0.29 -15.45
C LEU A 26 0.44 -1.03 -14.16
N SER A 27 1.37 -1.84 -13.67
CA SER A 27 1.30 -2.42 -12.32
C SER A 27 2.46 -1.86 -11.51
N LEU A 28 2.15 -1.20 -10.40
CA LEU A 28 3.12 -0.63 -9.48
C LEU A 28 3.06 -1.38 -8.15
N THR A 29 4.18 -2.00 -7.79
CA THR A 29 4.39 -2.49 -6.43
C THR A 29 5.06 -1.40 -5.61
N LEU A 30 4.35 -0.91 -4.60
CA LEU A 30 4.76 0.14 -3.69
C LEU A 30 5.41 -0.51 -2.47
N TRP A 31 6.74 -0.56 -2.48
CA TRP A 31 7.50 -1.17 -1.40
C TRP A 31 7.61 -0.20 -0.23
N TYR A 32 7.53 -0.67 1.00
CA TYR A 32 7.97 0.09 2.16
C TYR A 32 8.90 -0.78 3.01
N THR A 33 9.85 -0.14 3.67
CA THR A 33 10.83 -0.84 4.51
C THR A 33 10.34 -0.81 5.94
N MET A 34 10.15 -2.00 6.51
CA MET A 34 10.15 -2.11 7.95
C MET A 34 11.61 -2.16 8.40
N VAL A 35 12.04 -1.12 9.10
CA VAL A 35 13.34 -1.15 9.77
C VAL A 35 13.17 -2.06 10.98
N ILE A 36 13.56 -3.31 10.81
CA ILE A 36 13.75 -4.24 11.91
C ILE A 36 15.23 -4.16 12.25
N SER A 37 15.56 -4.05 13.54
CA SER A 37 16.95 -4.11 14.03
C SER A 37 17.68 -5.28 13.36
N GLU A 38 18.93 -5.08 12.92
CA GLU A 38 19.76 -6.12 12.28
C GLU A 38 20.02 -7.32 13.21
N GLU A 39 19.78 -7.17 14.52
CA GLU A 39 19.95 -8.21 15.54
C GLU A 39 18.98 -9.39 15.43
N VAL A 40 18.03 -9.37 14.49
CA VAL A 40 16.91 -10.32 14.41
C VAL A 40 17.00 -11.28 13.21
N LEU A 41 18.19 -11.40 12.63
CA LEU A 41 18.51 -12.44 11.65
C LEU A 41 18.80 -13.75 12.39
N GLU A 42 18.02 -14.79 12.13
CA GLU A 42 18.41 -16.14 12.53
C GLU A 42 19.61 -16.60 11.69
N ASP A 43 20.40 -17.52 12.25
CA ASP A 43 21.65 -18.03 11.65
C ASP A 43 21.41 -18.73 10.29
N ASP A 44 20.17 -19.14 10.00
CA ASP A 44 19.74 -19.74 8.73
C ASP A 44 19.34 -18.71 7.65
N GLY A 45 19.46 -17.41 7.96
CA GLY A 45 19.04 -16.31 7.09
C GLY A 45 17.53 -16.08 7.08
N SER A 46 16.77 -16.80 7.91
CA SER A 46 15.36 -16.51 8.14
C SER A 46 15.21 -15.33 9.12
N PHE A 47 14.09 -14.61 8.97
CA PHE A 47 13.75 -13.50 9.85
C PHE A 47 12.64 -13.98 10.79
N SER A 48 12.98 -14.13 12.05
CA SER A 48 12.06 -14.48 13.13
C SER A 48 12.16 -13.39 14.17
N TYR A 49 11.34 -12.36 14.03
CA TYR A 49 11.23 -11.33 15.06
C TYR A 49 10.08 -11.68 15.99
N LYS A 50 10.33 -11.59 17.30
CA LYS A 50 9.21 -11.49 18.24
C LYS A 50 8.62 -10.11 18.05
N THR A 51 7.32 -10.06 17.79
CA THR A 51 6.54 -8.82 17.67
C THR A 51 6.85 -7.81 18.78
N GLU A 52 7.07 -8.30 20.00
CA GLU A 52 7.42 -7.53 21.20
C GLU A 52 8.74 -6.76 21.11
N GLU A 53 9.65 -7.17 20.23
CA GLU A 53 10.99 -6.61 20.09
C GLU A 53 11.05 -5.50 19.03
N ILE A 54 9.98 -5.32 18.23
CA ILE A 54 9.93 -4.22 17.27
C ILE A 54 9.62 -2.91 18.01
N PRO A 55 10.45 -1.86 17.90
CA PRO A 55 10.13 -0.58 18.48
C PRO A 55 8.79 -0.06 17.96
N ARG A 56 7.91 0.38 18.88
CA ARG A 56 6.57 0.92 18.58
C ARG A 56 6.60 2.00 17.49
N VAL A 57 7.61 2.86 17.49
CA VAL A 57 7.81 3.91 16.47
C VAL A 57 7.99 3.35 15.06
N ASP A 58 8.67 2.21 14.91
CA ASP A 58 8.90 1.57 13.63
C ASP A 58 7.65 0.83 13.16
N LEU A 59 6.85 0.26 14.07
CA LEU A 59 5.52 -0.27 13.77
C LEU A 59 4.55 0.82 13.28
N SER A 60 4.44 1.95 13.99
CA SER A 60 3.61 3.07 13.58
C SER A 60 4.05 3.65 12.23
N ARG A 61 5.37 3.74 11.98
CA ARG A 61 5.92 4.12 10.68
C ARG A 61 5.50 3.13 9.59
N ALA A 62 5.64 1.83 9.83
CA ALA A 62 5.26 0.79 8.89
C ALA A 62 3.75 0.86 8.56
N PHE A 63 2.89 1.06 9.56
CA PHE A 63 1.45 1.24 9.34
C PHE A 63 1.13 2.47 8.50
N ALA A 64 1.77 3.61 8.79
CA ALA A 64 1.59 4.83 8.01
C ALA A 64 2.07 4.67 6.56
N ASP A 65 3.19 4.00 6.34
CA ASP A 65 3.75 3.79 5.00
C ASP A 65 2.98 2.73 4.19
N ALA A 66 2.39 1.76 4.90
CA ALA A 66 1.55 0.71 4.35
C ALA A 66 0.15 1.17 3.97
N ALA A 67 -0.37 2.24 4.57
CA ALA A 67 -1.73 2.67 4.33
C ALA A 67 -1.89 3.29 2.94
N PHE A 68 -2.83 2.73 2.17
CA PHE A 68 -3.22 3.25 0.86
C PHE A 68 -4.73 3.38 0.78
N ASP A 69 -5.20 4.57 0.43
CA ASP A 69 -6.60 4.85 0.21
C ASP A 69 -6.88 5.22 -1.26
N THR A 70 -8.16 5.41 -1.56
CA THR A 70 -8.61 5.85 -2.89
C THR A 70 -8.00 7.19 -3.29
N THR A 71 -7.75 8.09 -2.33
CA THR A 71 -7.15 9.41 -2.57
C THR A 71 -5.73 9.31 -3.08
N LEU A 72 -4.90 8.49 -2.44
CA LEU A 72 -3.53 8.25 -2.84
C LEU A 72 -3.47 7.49 -4.17
N ALA A 73 -4.32 6.47 -4.35
CA ALA A 73 -4.43 5.75 -5.61
C ALA A 73 -4.76 6.69 -6.79
N ARG A 74 -5.73 7.59 -6.60
CA ARG A 74 -6.09 8.65 -7.57
C ARG A 74 -4.92 9.58 -7.85
N SER A 75 -4.21 9.99 -6.81
CA SER A 75 -3.08 10.92 -6.93
C SER A 75 -1.94 10.32 -7.73
N ILE A 76 -1.58 9.05 -7.49
CA ILE A 76 -0.57 8.33 -8.27
C ILE A 76 -1.04 8.18 -9.72
N PHE A 77 -2.31 7.80 -9.93
CA PHE A 77 -2.87 7.71 -11.28
C PHE A 77 -2.75 9.04 -12.04
N ASN A 78 -3.09 10.16 -11.40
CA ASN A 78 -3.02 11.49 -12.00
C ASN A 78 -1.57 11.95 -12.26
N LEU A 79 -0.60 11.50 -11.46
CA LEU A 79 0.82 11.77 -11.73
C LEU A 79 1.34 11.00 -12.95
N VAL A 80 0.91 9.75 -13.13
CA VAL A 80 1.26 8.96 -14.31
C VAL A 80 0.43 9.38 -15.54
N SER A 81 -0.82 9.78 -15.35
CA SER A 81 -1.74 10.17 -16.40
C SER A 81 -2.37 11.53 -16.15
N PRO A 82 -1.57 12.62 -16.23
CA PRO A 82 -2.10 13.96 -16.05
C PRO A 82 -3.14 14.23 -17.14
N GLY A 83 -4.35 14.61 -16.71
CA GLY A 83 -5.44 14.97 -17.63
C GLY A 83 -5.00 16.08 -18.57
N GLY A 84 -5.20 15.89 -19.87
CA GLY A 84 -4.92 16.90 -20.89
C GLY A 84 -3.74 16.61 -21.83
N SER A 85 -2.94 15.57 -21.58
CA SER A 85 -1.91 15.17 -22.54
C SER A 85 -2.46 14.18 -23.58
N SER A 86 -2.50 14.58 -24.85
CA SER A 86 -2.96 13.75 -25.98
C SER A 86 -2.08 12.50 -26.20
N SER A 87 -0.89 12.47 -25.61
CA SER A 87 0.02 11.31 -25.68
C SER A 87 -0.26 10.25 -24.62
N ASN A 88 -1.09 10.53 -23.61
CA ASN A 88 -1.23 9.60 -22.48
C ASN A 88 -2.36 8.59 -22.71
N SER A 89 -1.96 7.34 -22.92
CA SER A 89 -2.86 6.22 -23.22
C SER A 89 -3.17 5.33 -22.02
N LEU A 90 -2.76 5.71 -20.80
CA LEU A 90 -2.98 4.88 -19.62
C LEU A 90 -4.47 4.69 -19.36
N GLN A 91 -4.88 3.42 -19.37
CA GLN A 91 -6.25 2.98 -19.17
C GLN A 91 -6.41 2.21 -17.86
N HIS A 92 -5.34 1.57 -17.39
CA HIS A 92 -5.38 0.70 -16.22
C HIS A 92 -4.11 0.86 -15.39
N LEU A 93 -4.28 1.18 -14.11
CA LEU A 93 -3.21 1.18 -13.12
C LEU A 93 -3.60 0.23 -11.98
N ARG A 94 -2.72 -0.72 -11.70
CA ARG A 94 -2.80 -1.59 -10.52
C ARG A 94 -1.76 -1.15 -9.51
N LEU A 95 -2.18 -0.96 -8.26
CA LEU A 95 -1.32 -0.59 -7.14
C LEU A 95 -1.34 -1.73 -6.12
N GLU A 96 -0.16 -2.27 -5.83
CA GLU A 96 0.02 -3.34 -4.85
C GLU A 96 0.96 -2.85 -3.73
N PRO A 97 0.52 -2.82 -2.47
CA PRO A 97 1.45 -2.65 -1.36
C PRO A 97 2.34 -3.88 -1.23
N ALA A 98 3.63 -3.67 -0.96
CA ALA A 98 4.53 -4.72 -0.54
C ALA A 98 5.48 -4.17 0.53
N HIS A 99 6.02 -5.04 1.37
CA HIS A 99 7.00 -4.63 2.37
C HIS A 99 8.26 -5.46 2.26
N THR A 100 9.33 -4.89 2.80
CA THR A 100 10.60 -5.59 3.04
C THR A 100 10.87 -5.61 4.53
N ALA A 101 11.38 -6.73 5.03
CA ALA A 101 11.90 -6.85 6.38
C ALA A 101 13.40 -6.55 6.34
N GLY A 102 13.84 -5.44 6.95
CA GLY A 102 15.24 -5.02 6.96
C GLY A 102 15.77 -4.45 5.63
N ARG A 103 17.05 -4.05 5.61
CA ARG A 103 17.68 -3.34 4.47
C ARG A 103 17.90 -4.18 3.21
N HIS A 104 17.89 -5.50 3.32
CA HIS A 104 18.32 -6.39 2.25
C HIS A 104 17.36 -7.54 1.91
N HIS A 105 16.27 -7.72 2.68
CA HIS A 105 15.40 -8.88 2.49
C HIS A 105 14.02 -8.51 1.92
N ARG A 106 13.82 -8.84 0.63
CA ARG A 106 12.51 -8.80 -0.04
C ARG A 106 11.75 -10.10 0.23
N SER A 107 11.43 -10.39 1.49
CA SER A 107 10.53 -11.51 1.78
C SER A 107 9.09 -11.07 1.57
N ARG A 108 8.31 -11.87 0.84
CA ARG A 108 6.83 -11.76 0.83
C ARG A 108 6.19 -12.45 2.05
N TYR A 109 6.97 -13.18 2.86
CA TYR A 109 6.47 -14.21 3.78
C TYR A 109 7.21 -14.31 5.12
N GLY A 110 8.08 -13.35 5.48
CA GLY A 110 8.76 -13.34 6.78
C GLY A 110 8.03 -12.43 7.77
N GLY A 111 7.66 -12.94 8.95
CA GLY A 111 7.02 -12.18 10.03
C GLY A 111 5.68 -12.74 10.52
N ASP A 112 5.18 -12.23 11.66
CA ASP A 112 3.89 -12.64 12.26
C ASP A 112 2.73 -12.51 11.24
N TYR A 113 2.00 -13.61 10.98
CA TYR A 113 0.90 -13.65 10.02
C TYR A 113 -0.21 -12.61 10.30
N ARG A 114 -0.37 -12.21 11.56
CA ARG A 114 -1.37 -11.22 12.00
C ARG A 114 -0.93 -9.81 11.64
N PHE A 115 0.36 -9.55 11.77
CA PHE A 115 0.95 -8.31 11.28
C PHE A 115 0.81 -8.18 9.75
N HIS A 116 1.06 -9.26 9.01
CA HIS A 116 0.81 -9.29 7.56
C HIS A 116 -0.66 -9.07 7.20
N THR A 117 -1.57 -9.64 8.01
CA THR A 117 -3.02 -9.44 7.87
C THR A 117 -3.39 -7.96 8.04
N LEU A 118 -2.86 -7.30 9.08
CA LEU A 118 -3.08 -5.88 9.34
C LEU A 118 -2.52 -5.00 8.21
N LEU A 119 -1.28 -5.25 7.77
CA LEU A 119 -0.68 -4.51 6.65
C LEU A 119 -1.47 -4.68 5.35
N ARG A 120 -1.98 -5.89 5.07
CA ARG A 120 -2.84 -6.14 3.91
C ARG A 120 -4.16 -5.37 4.00
N TRP A 121 -4.76 -5.32 5.20
CA TRP A 121 -6.00 -4.57 5.42
C TRP A 121 -5.80 -3.05 5.31
N LEU A 122 -4.66 -2.53 5.77
CA LEU A 122 -4.30 -1.12 5.64
C LEU A 122 -3.96 -0.72 4.20
N GLY A 123 -3.20 -1.57 3.50
CA GLY A 123 -2.63 -1.21 2.22
C GLY A 123 -3.46 -1.51 0.99
N ARG A 124 -4.51 -2.34 1.12
CA ARG A 124 -5.57 -2.64 0.13
C ARG A 124 -5.13 -2.50 -1.34
N PRO A 125 -4.94 -3.57 -2.09
CA PRO A 125 -4.58 -3.43 -3.50
C PRO A 125 -5.67 -2.65 -4.29
N TRP A 126 -5.26 -1.62 -5.01
CA TRP A 126 -6.15 -0.71 -5.73
C TRP A 126 -6.03 -0.89 -7.25
N ILE A 127 -7.14 -0.76 -7.94
CA ILE A 127 -7.22 -0.65 -9.41
C ILE A 127 -7.82 0.71 -9.74
N CYS A 128 -7.14 1.45 -10.62
CA CYS A 128 -7.64 2.68 -11.22
C CYS A 128 -7.85 2.42 -12.72
N GLU A 129 -9.07 2.60 -13.20
CA GLU A 129 -9.48 2.34 -14.58
C GLU A 129 -10.08 3.59 -15.20
N ARG A 130 -9.58 3.96 -16.37
CA ARG A 130 -10.20 4.99 -17.19
C ARG A 130 -11.27 4.33 -18.06
N PRO A 131 -12.53 4.80 -18.02
CA PRO A 131 -13.56 4.27 -18.90
C PRO A 131 -13.13 4.48 -20.36
N ARG A 132 -13.30 3.46 -21.19
CA ARG A 132 -13.12 3.61 -22.64
C ARG A 132 -14.09 4.68 -23.11
N ARG A 133 -13.60 5.69 -23.83
CA ARG A 133 -14.47 6.63 -24.54
C ARG A 133 -15.42 5.80 -25.38
N SER A 134 -16.71 5.83 -25.06
CA SER A 134 -17.74 5.32 -25.96
C SER A 134 -17.79 6.25 -27.17
N ASP A 135 -17.91 5.69 -28.37
CA ASP A 135 -18.09 6.43 -29.63
C ASP A 135 -19.41 7.21 -29.71
N THR A 136 -20.21 7.23 -28.64
CA THR A 136 -21.44 8.01 -28.54
C THR A 136 -21.09 9.47 -28.26
N GLY A 137 -20.73 10.18 -29.32
CA GLY A 137 -20.44 11.60 -29.30
C GLY A 137 -21.63 12.42 -28.83
N THR A 138 -21.53 13.05 -27.67
CA THR A 138 -22.06 14.40 -27.38
C THR A 138 -21.60 14.79 -25.98
N GLY A 139 -20.84 15.88 -25.87
CA GLY A 139 -20.51 16.47 -24.57
C GLY A 139 -19.07 16.92 -24.47
N ALA A 140 -18.88 18.23 -24.32
CA ALA A 140 -17.60 18.85 -24.08
C ALA A 140 -16.92 18.28 -22.82
N GLY A 141 -15.83 17.53 -23.03
CA GLY A 141 -14.58 17.69 -22.30
C GLY A 141 -14.56 17.68 -20.77
N THR A 142 -15.43 16.94 -20.07
CA THR A 142 -15.11 16.57 -18.69
C THR A 142 -13.95 15.55 -18.75
N PRO A 143 -12.83 15.74 -18.02
CA PRO A 143 -11.82 14.70 -17.93
C PRO A 143 -12.51 13.42 -17.46
N ALA A 144 -12.40 12.34 -18.26
CA ALA A 144 -13.06 11.07 -17.97
C ALA A 144 -12.70 10.66 -16.54
N ASP A 145 -13.71 10.64 -15.65
CA ASP A 145 -13.50 10.32 -14.25
C ASP A 145 -12.91 8.92 -14.15
N VAL A 146 -11.88 8.79 -13.33
CA VAL A 146 -11.16 7.53 -13.16
C VAL A 146 -11.94 6.72 -12.14
N GLU A 147 -12.37 5.54 -12.54
CA GLU A 147 -12.99 4.59 -11.62
C GLU A 147 -11.88 3.98 -10.76
N ILE A 148 -12.04 4.03 -9.44
CA ILE A 148 -11.09 3.47 -8.49
C ILE A 148 -11.81 2.44 -7.66
N ARG A 149 -11.29 1.21 -7.66
CA ARG A 149 -11.87 0.09 -6.94
C ARG A 149 -10.79 -0.74 -6.27
N GLU A 150 -11.17 -1.35 -5.17
CA GLU A 150 -10.32 -2.31 -4.47
C GLU A 150 -10.33 -3.66 -5.20
N GLN A 151 -9.14 -4.23 -5.46
CA GLN A 151 -9.01 -5.45 -6.26
C GLN A 151 -9.42 -6.72 -5.50
N GLU A 152 -9.15 -6.75 -4.20
CA GLU A 152 -9.31 -7.93 -3.35
C GLU A 152 -10.22 -7.62 -2.14
N SER A 153 -11.29 -6.84 -2.37
CA SER A 153 -12.16 -6.30 -1.32
C SER A 153 -12.68 -7.36 -0.34
N ARG A 154 -12.87 -8.60 -0.79
CA ARG A 154 -13.24 -9.72 0.08
C ARG A 154 -12.10 -10.13 1.02
N VAL A 155 -10.89 -10.30 0.49
CA VAL A 155 -9.71 -10.76 1.26
C VAL A 155 -9.29 -9.69 2.26
N THR A 156 -9.35 -8.42 1.87
CA THR A 156 -9.07 -7.29 2.77
C THR A 156 -10.18 -7.11 3.80
N ALA A 157 -11.46 -7.35 3.47
CA ALA A 157 -12.53 -7.38 4.46
C ALA A 157 -12.38 -8.54 5.45
N GLU A 158 -11.96 -9.72 5.00
CA GLU A 158 -11.59 -10.85 5.87
C GLU A 158 -10.43 -10.47 6.81
N ALA A 159 -9.39 -9.82 6.28
CA ALA A 159 -8.27 -9.33 7.08
C ALA A 159 -8.71 -8.27 8.12
N GLY A 160 -9.61 -7.35 7.75
CA GLY A 160 -10.16 -6.35 8.66
C GLY A 160 -10.99 -6.96 9.79
N ARG A 161 -11.78 -8.00 9.51
CA ARG A 161 -12.52 -8.74 10.55
C ARG A 161 -11.57 -9.49 11.49
N ALA A 162 -10.58 -10.19 10.95
CA ALA A 162 -9.57 -10.87 11.75
C ALA A 162 -8.82 -9.89 12.67
N TRP A 163 -8.56 -8.67 12.21
CA TRP A 163 -7.99 -7.61 13.04
C TRP A 163 -8.95 -7.14 14.15
N GLN A 164 -10.24 -6.94 13.84
CA GLN A 164 -11.24 -6.54 14.85
C GLN A 164 -11.39 -7.60 15.95
N GLU A 165 -11.48 -8.87 15.57
CA GLU A 165 -11.50 -9.99 16.52
C GLU A 165 -10.23 -10.01 17.38
N LEU A 166 -9.06 -9.77 16.76
CA LEU A 166 -7.80 -9.67 17.50
C LEU A 166 -7.79 -8.47 18.46
N ALA A 167 -8.29 -7.30 18.05
CA ALA A 167 -8.38 -6.13 18.92
C ALA A 167 -9.30 -6.36 20.13
N GLU A 168 -10.33 -7.20 19.98
CA GLU A 168 -11.23 -7.57 21.07
C GLU A 168 -10.61 -8.65 22.00
N VAL A 169 -9.91 -9.64 21.42
CA VAL A 169 -9.40 -10.82 22.14
C VAL A 169 -8.01 -10.62 22.74
N SER A 170 -7.14 -9.84 22.09
CA SER A 170 -5.74 -9.57 22.47
C SER A 170 -5.55 -8.99 23.88
N LYS A 171 -6.62 -8.56 24.56
CA LYS A 171 -6.62 -8.30 26.01
C LYS A 171 -6.12 -9.51 26.85
N HIS A 172 -5.94 -10.68 26.25
CA HIS A 172 -5.59 -11.94 26.90
C HIS A 172 -4.31 -12.60 26.37
N TRP A 173 -3.58 -12.01 25.41
CA TRP A 173 -2.40 -12.62 24.79
C TRP A 173 -1.18 -11.69 24.84
N HIS A 174 -0.08 -12.17 25.42
CA HIS A 174 1.15 -11.39 25.60
C HIS A 174 1.76 -10.94 24.27
N GLY A 175 2.06 -9.64 24.17
CA GLY A 175 2.88 -9.06 23.11
C GLY A 175 2.13 -8.53 21.88
N GLU A 176 0.85 -8.85 21.75
CA GLU A 176 0.00 -8.37 20.64
C GLU A 176 -0.57 -6.96 20.89
N GLU A 177 -0.52 -6.50 22.14
CA GLU A 177 -0.96 -5.15 22.53
C GLU A 177 -0.16 -4.07 21.77
N ILE A 178 1.11 -4.34 21.44
CA ILE A 178 1.99 -3.39 20.75
C ILE A 178 1.46 -3.01 19.36
N PHE A 179 0.77 -3.92 18.66
CA PHE A 179 0.17 -3.60 17.36
C PHE A 179 -1.03 -2.68 17.50
N ILE A 180 -1.86 -2.90 18.52
CA ILE A 180 -3.04 -2.08 18.79
C ILE A 180 -2.61 -0.69 19.24
N GLU A 181 -1.62 -0.64 20.12
CA GLU A 181 -1.01 0.58 20.59
C GLU A 181 -0.34 1.39 19.48
N ALA A 182 0.45 0.73 18.62
CA ALA A 182 1.09 1.37 17.47
C ALA A 182 0.07 1.81 16.42
N PHE A 183 -1.02 1.06 16.22
CA PHE A 183 -2.13 1.44 15.36
C PHE A 183 -2.86 2.66 15.91
N GLY A 184 -3.14 2.69 17.21
CA GLY A 184 -3.78 3.81 17.90
C GLY A 184 -2.98 5.11 17.82
N ASP A 185 -1.65 5.04 17.77
CA ASP A 185 -0.81 6.23 17.55
C ASP A 185 -1.01 6.85 16.16
N VAL A 186 -1.29 6.03 15.14
CA VAL A 186 -1.49 6.49 13.76
C VAL A 186 -2.94 6.92 13.53
N TRP A 187 -3.89 6.19 14.11
CA TRP A 187 -5.33 6.48 14.06
C TRP A 187 -5.93 6.51 15.47
N PRO A 188 -5.81 7.65 16.18
CA PRO A 188 -6.43 7.80 17.49
C PRO A 188 -7.95 7.65 17.35
N GLN A 189 -8.54 6.75 18.13
CA GLN A 189 -9.99 6.58 18.22
C GLN A 189 -10.57 7.83 18.89
N THR A 190 -11.37 8.62 18.15
CA THR A 190 -12.15 9.75 18.67
C THR A 190 -13.42 9.30 19.35
#